data_AF-A0A7C0U6H8-F1
#
_entry.id   AF-A0A7C0U6H8-F1
#
_cell.length_a   1.000
_cell.length_b   1.000
_cell.length_c   1.000
_cell.angle_alpha   90.00
_cell.angle_beta   90.00
_cell.angle_gamma   90.00
#
_symmetry.space_group_name_H-M   'P 1'
#
loop_
_entity.id
_entity.type
_entity.pdbx_description
1 polymer ?
#
loop_
_entity_poly.entity_id
_entity_poly.type
_entity_poly.pdbx_seq_one_letter_code
_entity_poly.pdbx_strand_id
1 'polypeptide(L)' 'MRIAFCSSEMASLAKVGGLADVTESLPKALAGLGEDVWVFLPLYKQIWEGHSSELEDTG' A
#
# COMPACT_ATOMS: atom_id res chain seq x y z
N MET A 1 -15.04 2.17 -10.71
CA MET A 1 -14.23 3.40 -10.85
C MET A 1 -12.75 3.04 -10.65
N ARG A 2 -11.83 3.95 -10.95
CA ARG A 2 -10.39 3.78 -10.68
C ARG A 2 -9.98 4.70 -9.55
N ILE A 3 -9.37 4.14 -8.50
CA ILE A 3 -9.04 4.87 -7.28
C ILE A 3 -7.55 4.67 -6.98
N ALA A 4 -6.80 5.77 -6.89
CA ALA A 4 -5.41 5.77 -6.48
C ALA A 4 -5.30 6.35 -5.06
N PHE A 5 -4.83 5.53 -4.12
CA PHE A 5 -4.45 5.96 -2.77
C PHE A 5 -2.97 6.32 -2.76
N CYS A 6 -2.65 7.51 -2.28
CA CYS A 6 -1.27 7.92 -2.01
C CYS A 6 -1.12 8.13 -0.51
N SER A 7 -0.25 7.37 0.14
CA SER A 7 -0.03 7.41 1.59
C SER A 7 1.44 7.26 1.92
N SER A 8 1.84 7.76 3.09
CA SER A 8 3.17 7.51 3.65
C SER A 8 3.25 6.22 4.47
N GLU A 9 2.12 5.57 4.75
CA GLU A 9 2.06 4.42 5.66
C GLU A 9 1.11 3.34 5.15
N MET A 10 1.47 2.07 5.37
CA MET A 10 0.63 0.89 5.15
C MET A 10 1.04 -0.19 6.15
N ALA A 11 0.08 -0.80 6.86
CA ALA A 11 0.39 -1.63 8.04
C ALA A 11 1.36 -2.80 7.75
N SER A 12 1.26 -3.43 6.57
CA SER A 12 2.15 -4.51 6.13
C SER A 12 3.55 -4.07 5.66
N LEU A 13 3.77 -2.79 5.37
CA LEU A 13 5.01 -2.30 4.72
C LEU A 13 5.74 -1.21 5.52
N ALA A 14 5.01 -0.24 6.07
CA ALA A 14 5.54 0.89 6.81
C ALA A 14 4.48 1.43 7.79
N LYS A 15 4.65 1.19 9.09
CA LYS A 15 3.68 1.59 10.12
C LYS A 15 4.30 2.44 11.21
N VAL A 16 3.69 3.60 11.45
CA VAL A 16 3.95 4.44 12.62
C VAL A 16 2.68 4.59 13.46
N GLY A 17 1.52 4.78 12.82
CA GLY A 17 0.25 5.01 13.50
C GLY A 17 -0.97 4.49 12.75
N GLY A 18 -2.15 5.03 13.08
CA GLY A 18 -3.43 4.56 12.57
C GLY A 18 -3.66 4.81 11.06
N LEU A 19 -2.88 5.70 10.44
CA LEU A 19 -2.93 5.90 8.98
C LEU A 19 -2.58 4.61 8.23
N ALA A 20 -1.62 3.84 8.75
CA ALA A 20 -1.20 2.56 8.17
C ALA A 20 -2.36 1.55 8.14
N ASP A 21 -3.16 1.52 9.19
CA ASP A 21 -4.30 0.61 9.34
C ASP A 21 -5.44 0.99 8.38
N VAL A 22 -5.69 2.29 8.19
CA VAL A 22 -6.69 2.79 7.23
C VAL A 22 -6.24 2.53 5.79
N THR A 23 -4.98 2.82 5.47
CA THR A 23 -4.41 2.60 4.13
C THR A 23 -4.40 1.13 3.76
N GLU A 24 -4.31 0.23 4.73
CA GLU A 24 -4.39 -1.20 4.45
C GLU A 24 -5.84 -1.72 4.35
N SER A 25 -6.75 -1.25 5.20
CA SER A 25 -8.11 -1.81 5.29
C SER A 25 -9.09 -1.21 4.27
N LEU A 26 -9.07 0.10 4.05
CA LEU A 26 -10.05 0.78 3.19
C LEU A 26 -9.89 0.42 1.70
N PRO A 27 -8.68 0.41 1.11
CA PRO A 27 -8.50 -0.03 -0.27
C PRO A 27 -8.96 -1.47 -0.51
N LYS A 28 -8.70 -2.38 0.44
CA LYS A 28 -9.18 -3.78 0.37
C LYS A 28 -10.71 -3.84 0.39
N ALA A 29 -11.37 -3.05 1.24
CA ALA A 29 -12.82 -2.99 1.30
C ALA A 29 -13.43 -2.44 -0.01
N LEU A 30 -12.85 -1.39 -0.59
CA LEU A 30 -13.29 -0.82 -1.88
C LEU A 30 -13.08 -1.80 -3.03
N ALA A 31 -11.95 -2.51 -3.07
CA ALA A 31 -11.72 -3.57 -4.04
C ALA A 31 -12.76 -4.69 -3.91
N GLY A 32 -13.16 -5.03 -2.68
CA GLY A 32 -14.26 -5.99 -2.42
C GLY A 32 -15.63 -5.54 -2.93
N LEU A 33 -15.83 -4.24 -3.19
CA LEU A 33 -17.04 -3.68 -3.81
C LEU A 33 -16.95 -3.61 -5.35
N GLY A 34 -15.85 -4.08 -5.95
CA GLY A 34 -15.65 -4.10 -7.41
C GLY A 34 -14.94 -2.86 -7.97
N GLU A 35 -14.34 -2.04 -7.12
CA GLU A 35 -13.52 -0.90 -7.56
C GLU A 35 -12.11 -1.35 -7.97
N ASP A 36 -11.51 -0.67 -8.95
CA ASP A 36 -10.10 -0.86 -9.37
C ASP A 36 -9.22 0.07 -8.52
N VAL A 37 -8.52 -0.49 -7.53
CA VAL A 37 -7.84 0.28 -6.47
C VAL A 37 -6.35 0.01 -6.45
N TRP A 38 -5.56 1.08 -6.41
CA TRP A 38 -4.10 1.04 -6.32
C TRP A 38 -3.62 1.83 -5.10
N VAL A 39 -2.56 1.35 -4.44
CA VAL A 39 -1.94 2.03 -3.30
C VAL A 39 -0.49 2.35 -3.64
N PHE A 40 -0.12 3.61 -3.48
CA PHE A 40 1.22 4.14 -3.71
C PHE A 40 1.79 4.66 -2.39
N LEU A 41 3.01 4.24 -2.08
CA LEU A 41 3.79 4.72 -0.95
C LEU A 41 5.29 4.73 -1.30
N PRO A 42 6.12 5.53 -0.61
CA PRO A 42 7.56 5.53 -0.83
C PRO A 42 8.18 4.16 -0.53
N LEU A 43 9.16 3.76 -1.35
CA LEU A 43 10.00 2.59 -1.07
C LEU A 43 11.00 2.92 0.04
N TYR A 44 10.53 2.93 1.29
CA TYR A 44 11.39 3.14 2.45
C TYR A 44 12.41 2.02 2.59
N LYS A 45 13.54 2.32 3.23
CA LYS A 45 14.64 1.36 3.47
C LYS A 45 14.15 0.04 4.08
N GLN A 46 13.24 0.10 5.04
CA GLN A 46 12.66 -1.09 5.68
C GLN A 46 11.90 -2.00 4.71
N ILE A 47 11.24 -1.42 3.70
CA ILE A 47 10.52 -2.18 2.67
C ILE A 47 11.52 -2.87 1.76
N TRP A 48 12.56 -2.15 1.33
CA TRP A 48 13.66 -2.73 0.55
C TRP A 48 14.31 -3.89 1.29
N GLU A 49 14.69 -3.71 2.55
CA GLU A 49 15.36 -4.75 3.34
C GLU A 49 14.45 -5.95 3.65
N GLY A 50 13.14 -5.73 3.80
CA GLY A 50 12.18 -6.79 4.16
C GLY A 50 11.57 -7.55 2.97
N HIS A 51 11.45 -6.90 1.80
CA HIS A 51 10.66 -7.42 0.68
C HIS A 51 11.39 -7.31 -0.68
N SER A 52 12.71 -7.09 -0.72
CA SER A 52 13.46 -6.91 -1.98
C SER A 52 13.24 -8.05 -3.00
N SER A 53 13.04 -9.28 -2.54
CA SER A 53 12.81 -10.44 -3.41
C SER A 53 11.41 -10.46 -4.06
N GLU A 54 10.47 -9.68 -3.53
CA GLU A 54 9.09 -9.56 -4.01
C GLU A 54 8.89 -8.32 -4.90
N LEU A 55 9.90 -7.47 -5.00
CA LEU A 55 9.83 -6.27 -5.84
C LEU A 55 10.00 -6.66 -7.31
N GLU A 56 9.06 -6.20 -8.12
CA GLU A 56 9.09 -6.29 -9.56
C GLU A 56 9.15 -4.88 -10.15
N ASP A 57 10.09 -4.65 -11.06
CA ASP A 57 10.11 -3.44 -11.86
C ASP A 57 8.97 -3.50 -12.89
N THR A 58 8.08 -2.52 -12.83
CA THR A 58 6.89 -2.46 -13.69
C THR A 58 7.03 -1.49 -14.88
N GLY A 59 8.21 -0.85 -15.04
CA GLY A 59 8.55 -0.01 -16.20
C GLY A 59 8.92 1.43 -15.86
#